data_AF-A0AAD3NGI1-F1
#
_entry.id   AF-A0AAD3NGI1-F1
#
_cell.length_a   1.000
_cell.length_b   1.000
_cell.length_c   1.000
_cell.angle_alpha   90.00
_cell.angle_beta   90.00
_cell.angle_gamma   90.00
#
_symmetry.space_group_name_H-M   'P 1'
#
loop_
_entity.id
_entity.type
_entity.pdbx_description
1 polymer ?
#
loop_
_entity_poly.entity_id
_entity_poly.type
_entity_poly.pdbx_seq_one_letter_code
_entity_poly.pdbx_strand_id
1 'polypeptide(L)'
;VCLDLVRLLHFLSQSPLGSVALLDFQPRQFVTVAGELKLTDLDDASAEETTCQSDADCTLQFPHRNFTLPCSTRGVCEGLNEKRNIYNAYRYFFTYLLPHQAPPGLTHLVDHIMNSTGELKADINQTLEAFEHILLLYKSGLHLDNLPPSIIRDYTVMRGMGTSGNVEYRCWPSYSQQGCVLSVHSAREAAYICNSHSQCSSFTLTGQKTWTGRLLASFRSSFSHLVPDGTSEVYVKKTK
;
A
#
# COMPACT_ATOMS: atom_id res chain seq x y z
N VAL A 1 -1.14 -6.07 1.99
CA VAL A 1 -0.70 -6.82 0.77
C VAL A 1 0.80 -6.68 0.51
N CYS A 2 1.32 -5.61 -0.11
CA CYS A 2 2.75 -5.56 -0.47
C CYS A 2 3.69 -5.67 0.73
N LEU A 3 3.41 -4.96 1.83
CA LEU A 3 4.20 -5.10 3.06
C LEU A 3 4.10 -6.53 3.64
N ASP A 4 2.93 -7.16 3.60
CA ASP A 4 2.77 -8.53 4.12
C ASP A 4 3.56 -9.54 3.26
N LEU A 5 3.59 -9.34 1.95
CA LEU A 5 4.46 -10.11 1.05
C LEU A 5 5.92 -9.93 1.44
N VAL A 6 6.37 -8.68 1.66
CA VAL A 6 7.77 -8.42 2.07
C VAL A 6 8.09 -9.05 3.43
N ARG A 7 7.17 -9.02 4.40
CA ARG A 7 7.33 -9.70 5.69
C ARG A 7 7.43 -11.22 5.53
N LEU A 8 6.62 -11.81 4.66
CA LEU A 8 6.72 -13.22 4.31
C LEU A 8 8.09 -13.54 3.67
N LEU A 9 8.54 -12.73 2.71
CA LEU A 9 9.84 -12.93 2.07
C LEU A 9 11.01 -12.75 3.05
N HIS A 10 10.91 -11.80 3.96
CA HIS A 10 11.85 -11.63 5.06
C HIS A 10 11.92 -12.89 5.93
N PHE A 11 10.76 -13.43 6.33
CA PHE A 11 10.70 -14.71 7.05
C PHE A 11 11.35 -15.86 6.28
N LEU A 12 11.09 -15.98 4.97
CA LEU A 12 11.67 -17.02 4.12
C LEU A 12 13.20 -16.88 3.95
N SER A 13 13.71 -15.66 3.88
CA SER A 13 15.16 -15.40 3.78
C SER A 13 15.94 -15.80 5.03
N GLN A 14 15.26 -15.82 6.19
CA GLN A 14 15.84 -16.12 7.51
C GLN A 14 15.42 -17.51 8.02
N SER A 15 14.90 -18.37 7.13
CA SER A 15 14.48 -19.71 7.50
C SER A 15 15.66 -20.51 8.08
N PRO A 16 15.41 -21.34 9.11
CA PRO A 16 16.45 -22.20 9.70
C PRO A 16 17.01 -23.25 8.72
N LEU A 17 16.32 -23.47 7.59
CA LEU A 17 16.77 -24.37 6.52
C LEU A 17 17.68 -23.68 5.49
N GLY A 18 17.93 -22.37 5.63
CA GLY A 18 18.56 -21.54 4.61
C GLY A 18 17.54 -20.66 3.88
N SER A 19 18.03 -19.70 3.10
CA SER A 19 17.18 -18.76 2.36
C SER A 19 16.31 -19.50 1.34
N VAL A 20 14.98 -19.40 1.50
CA VAL A 20 14.02 -20.16 0.69
C VAL A 20 13.64 -19.39 -0.57
N ALA A 21 13.90 -19.96 -1.76
CA ALA A 21 13.34 -19.51 -3.02
C ALA A 21 11.96 -20.11 -3.28
N LEU A 22 11.03 -19.27 -3.72
CA LEU A 22 9.74 -19.69 -4.28
C LEU A 22 9.89 -19.86 -5.79
N LEU A 23 9.86 -21.11 -6.27
CA LEU A 23 10.09 -21.42 -7.68
C LEU A 23 8.85 -21.11 -8.53
N ASP A 24 7.63 -21.37 -8.01
CA ASP A 24 6.38 -20.93 -8.63
C ASP A 24 5.85 -19.63 -7.99
N PHE A 25 6.56 -18.52 -8.18
CA PHE A 25 6.14 -17.22 -7.65
C PHE A 25 5.04 -16.60 -8.54
N GLN A 26 3.78 -16.97 -8.31
CA GLN A 26 2.65 -16.43 -9.07
C GLN A 26 1.56 -15.88 -8.15
N PRO A 27 0.84 -14.81 -8.55
CA PRO A 27 -0.22 -14.22 -7.72
C PRO A 27 -1.26 -15.23 -7.22
N ARG A 28 -1.58 -16.26 -8.01
CA ARG A 28 -2.53 -17.32 -7.65
C ARG A 28 -2.12 -18.16 -6.45
N GLN A 29 -0.83 -18.18 -6.10
CA GLN A 29 -0.30 -18.94 -4.96
C GLN A 29 -0.52 -18.22 -3.63
N PHE A 30 -0.99 -16.96 -3.67
CA PHE A 30 -1.24 -16.15 -2.50
C PHE A 30 -2.73 -15.91 -2.28
N VAL A 31 -3.15 -15.99 -1.03
CA VAL A 31 -4.52 -15.66 -0.61
C VAL A 31 -4.48 -14.61 0.49
N THR A 32 -5.58 -13.86 0.63
CA THR A 32 -5.74 -12.94 1.77
C THR A 32 -6.72 -13.55 2.76
N VAL A 33 -6.27 -13.77 4.00
CA VAL A 33 -7.10 -14.29 5.08
C VAL A 33 -7.07 -13.27 6.22
N ALA A 34 -8.23 -12.75 6.61
CA ALA A 34 -8.36 -11.72 7.64
C ALA A 34 -7.48 -10.46 7.42
N GLY A 35 -7.23 -10.10 6.15
CA GLY A 35 -6.41 -8.95 5.78
C GLY A 35 -4.91 -9.21 5.67
N GLU A 36 -4.45 -10.43 5.97
CA GLU A 36 -3.05 -10.84 5.84
C GLU A 36 -2.84 -11.70 4.59
N LEU A 37 -1.75 -11.43 3.87
CA LEU A 37 -1.34 -12.25 2.74
C LEU A 37 -0.69 -13.55 3.23
N LYS A 38 -1.12 -14.69 2.70
CA LYS A 38 -0.59 -16.01 3.02
C LYS A 38 -0.25 -16.77 1.76
N LEU A 39 0.83 -17.55 1.82
CA LEU A 39 1.22 -18.49 0.77
C LEU A 39 0.47 -19.81 0.97
N THR A 40 -0.11 -20.33 -0.10
CA THR A 40 -0.92 -21.56 -0.06
C THR A 40 -0.20 -22.80 -0.58
N ASP A 41 0.80 -22.60 -1.43
CA ASP A 41 1.55 -23.66 -2.09
C ASP A 41 3.03 -23.51 -1.76
N LEU A 42 3.60 -24.56 -1.18
CA LEU A 42 5.00 -24.65 -0.75
C LEU A 42 5.73 -25.82 -1.42
N ASP A 43 5.06 -26.58 -2.30
CA ASP A 43 5.65 -27.78 -2.89
C ASP A 43 6.76 -27.41 -3.89
N ASP A 44 6.70 -26.20 -4.44
CA ASP A 44 7.71 -25.60 -5.33
C ASP A 44 8.63 -24.60 -4.60
N ALA A 45 9.12 -24.96 -3.41
CA ALA A 45 10.07 -24.17 -2.63
C ALA A 45 11.41 -24.90 -2.45
N SER A 46 12.52 -24.16 -2.51
CA SER A 46 13.87 -24.70 -2.26
C SER A 46 14.65 -23.80 -1.31
N ALA A 47 15.30 -24.40 -0.32
CA ALA A 47 16.21 -23.70 0.61
C ALA A 47 17.68 -23.80 0.19
N GLU A 48 17.99 -24.58 -0.86
CA GLU A 48 19.34 -24.72 -1.38
C GLU A 48 19.73 -23.49 -2.21
N GLU A 49 20.87 -22.89 -1.89
CA GLU A 49 21.51 -21.87 -2.72
C GLU A 49 22.32 -22.53 -3.84
N THR A 50 22.36 -21.88 -5.00
CA THR A 50 23.09 -22.39 -6.17
C THR A 50 24.61 -22.46 -5.90
N THR A 51 25.23 -23.59 -6.19
CA THR A 51 26.70 -23.73 -6.19
C THR A 51 27.33 -22.99 -7.36
N CYS A 52 28.46 -22.34 -7.16
CA CYS A 52 29.14 -21.54 -8.17
C CYS A 52 30.66 -21.71 -8.15
N GLN A 53 31.27 -21.51 -9.32
CA GLN A 53 32.72 -21.37 -9.51
C GLN A 53 33.08 -19.93 -9.89
N SER A 54 32.16 -19.21 -10.53
CA SER A 54 32.32 -17.82 -10.93
C SER A 54 31.00 -17.05 -10.79
N ASP A 55 31.07 -15.72 -10.81
CA ASP A 55 29.89 -14.85 -10.73
C ASP A 55 28.86 -15.15 -11.84
N ALA A 56 29.31 -15.63 -13.01
CA ALA A 56 28.43 -15.97 -14.12
C ALA A 56 27.41 -17.07 -13.76
N ASP A 57 27.78 -17.97 -12.84
CA ASP A 57 26.90 -19.05 -12.33
C ASP A 57 25.77 -18.50 -11.45
N CYS A 58 25.96 -17.29 -10.88
CA CYS A 58 25.01 -16.62 -9.99
C CYS A 58 24.13 -15.60 -10.72
N THR A 59 23.65 -15.98 -11.91
CA THR A 59 22.81 -15.11 -12.74
C THR A 59 21.32 -15.45 -12.59
N LEU A 60 20.54 -14.49 -12.10
CA LEU A 60 19.09 -14.51 -12.19
C LEU A 60 18.65 -14.04 -13.59
N GLN A 61 17.93 -14.90 -14.30
CA GLN A 61 17.37 -14.60 -15.61
C GLN A 61 15.87 -14.30 -15.50
N PHE A 62 15.47 -13.13 -15.97
CA PHE A 62 14.06 -12.76 -16.13
C PHE A 62 13.80 -12.28 -17.56
N PRO A 63 12.55 -12.31 -18.06
CA PRO A 63 12.24 -12.04 -19.47
C PRO A 63 12.76 -10.72 -20.03
N HIS A 64 12.97 -9.71 -19.18
CA HIS A 64 13.37 -8.36 -19.59
C HIS A 64 14.64 -7.87 -18.89
N ARG A 65 15.23 -8.64 -17.97
CA ARG A 65 16.37 -8.20 -17.17
C ARG A 65 17.09 -9.38 -16.53
N ASN A 66 18.41 -9.29 -16.50
CA ASN A 66 19.24 -10.26 -15.79
C ASN A 66 19.99 -9.55 -14.67
N PHE A 67 20.25 -10.29 -13.59
CA PHE A 67 21.02 -9.80 -12.46
C PHE A 67 22.07 -10.84 -12.10
N THR A 68 23.30 -10.40 -11.93
CA THR A 68 24.42 -11.27 -11.56
C THR A 68 24.89 -10.89 -10.18
N LEU A 69 24.97 -11.89 -9.30
CA LEU A 69 25.51 -11.75 -7.95
C LEU A 69 26.95 -12.28 -7.91
N PRO A 70 27.78 -11.83 -6.96
CA PRO A 70 29.11 -12.40 -6.77
C PRO A 70 29.01 -13.84 -6.22
N CYS A 71 29.87 -14.73 -6.72
CA CYS A 71 30.05 -16.05 -6.13
C CYS A 71 30.83 -15.93 -4.83
N SER A 72 30.29 -16.49 -3.73
CA SER A 72 30.98 -16.41 -2.44
C SER A 72 32.24 -17.28 -2.40
N THR A 73 33.14 -17.01 -1.46
CA THR A 73 34.35 -17.83 -1.22
C THR A 73 34.04 -19.28 -0.82
N ARG A 74 32.79 -19.56 -0.41
CA ARG A 74 32.29 -20.90 -0.10
C ARG A 74 31.81 -21.68 -1.34
N GLY A 75 31.88 -21.08 -2.53
CA GLY A 75 31.42 -21.70 -3.77
C GLY A 75 29.89 -21.75 -3.89
N VAL A 76 29.19 -20.79 -3.28
CA VAL A 76 27.72 -20.66 -3.34
C VAL A 76 27.30 -19.23 -3.65
N CYS A 77 26.19 -19.07 -4.37
CA CYS A 77 25.56 -17.80 -4.69
C CYS A 77 24.74 -17.29 -3.50
N GLU A 78 25.40 -16.74 -2.49
CA GLU A 78 24.75 -16.30 -1.25
C GLU A 78 23.71 -15.20 -1.52
N GLY A 79 22.46 -15.42 -1.09
CA GLY A 79 21.36 -14.47 -1.24
C GLY A 79 20.68 -14.50 -2.61
N LEU A 80 21.01 -15.46 -3.49
CA LEU A 80 20.39 -15.58 -4.80
C LEU A 80 18.89 -15.87 -4.68
N ASN A 81 18.51 -16.74 -3.74
CA ASN A 81 17.11 -17.08 -3.45
C ASN A 81 16.30 -15.87 -2.97
N GLU A 82 16.86 -15.06 -2.09
CA GLU A 82 16.24 -13.83 -1.59
C GLU A 82 16.01 -12.82 -2.73
N LYS A 83 17.06 -12.56 -3.53
CA LYS A 83 16.97 -11.62 -4.66
C LYS A 83 15.96 -12.08 -5.71
N ARG A 84 15.85 -13.39 -5.98
CA ARG A 84 14.82 -13.94 -6.85
C ARG A 84 13.42 -13.60 -6.34
N ASN A 85 13.17 -13.82 -5.05
CA ASN A 85 11.87 -13.55 -4.45
C ASN A 85 11.53 -12.05 -4.47
N ILE A 86 12.48 -11.17 -4.13
CA ILE A 86 12.29 -9.72 -4.15
C ILE A 86 11.90 -9.25 -5.56
N TYR A 87 12.63 -9.69 -6.60
CA TYR A 87 12.33 -9.27 -7.96
C TYR A 87 10.97 -9.78 -8.44
N ASN A 88 10.60 -11.01 -8.07
CA ASN A 88 9.28 -11.54 -8.40
C ASN A 88 8.16 -10.77 -7.67
N ALA A 89 8.36 -10.38 -6.40
CA ALA A 89 7.43 -9.50 -5.70
C ALA A 89 7.28 -8.15 -6.40
N TYR A 90 8.40 -7.55 -6.85
CA TYR A 90 8.39 -6.35 -7.67
C TYR A 90 7.55 -6.52 -8.94
N ARG A 91 7.87 -7.55 -9.73
CA ARG A 91 7.27 -7.80 -11.04
C ARG A 91 5.78 -8.11 -10.98
N TYR A 92 5.35 -8.92 -10.01
CA TYR A 92 3.97 -9.44 -9.95
C TYR A 92 3.04 -8.65 -9.04
N PHE A 93 3.57 -7.90 -8.07
CA PHE A 93 2.75 -7.15 -7.11
C PHE A 93 3.04 -5.66 -7.13
N PHE A 94 4.31 -5.24 -6.95
CA PHE A 94 4.60 -3.84 -6.65
C PHE A 94 4.28 -2.92 -7.83
N THR A 95 4.63 -3.32 -9.05
CA THR A 95 4.32 -2.60 -10.30
C THR A 95 2.84 -2.31 -10.50
N TYR A 96 1.97 -3.19 -10.01
CA TYR A 96 0.52 -3.08 -10.18
C TYR A 96 -0.18 -2.38 -9.01
N LEU A 97 0.36 -2.53 -7.79
CA LEU A 97 -0.34 -2.09 -6.58
C LEU A 97 0.15 -0.74 -6.05
N LEU A 98 1.43 -0.40 -6.18
CA LEU A 98 1.99 0.78 -5.52
C LEU A 98 1.83 2.10 -6.31
N PRO A 99 2.17 2.19 -7.61
CA PRO A 99 2.22 3.48 -8.32
C PRO A 99 0.87 4.17 -8.44
N HIS A 100 -0.22 3.42 -8.52
CA HIS A 100 -1.54 3.98 -8.83
C HIS A 100 -2.28 4.56 -7.62
N GLN A 101 -1.83 4.28 -6.39
CA GLN A 101 -2.58 4.56 -5.17
C GLN A 101 -1.77 5.30 -4.10
N ALA A 102 -0.54 5.70 -4.41
CA ALA A 102 0.31 6.43 -3.48
C ALA A 102 -0.23 7.86 -3.26
N PRO A 103 -0.49 8.27 -2.00
CA PRO A 103 -0.75 9.68 -1.70
C PRO A 103 0.41 10.56 -2.19
N PRO A 104 0.15 11.78 -2.72
CA PRO A 104 1.20 12.63 -3.31
C PRO A 104 2.42 12.86 -2.40
N GLY A 105 2.21 13.00 -1.09
CA GLY A 105 3.30 13.18 -0.11
C GLY A 105 4.22 11.96 0.06
N LEU A 106 3.76 10.77 -0.36
CA LEU A 106 4.48 9.49 -0.22
C LEU A 106 5.03 8.97 -1.55
N THR A 107 4.72 9.62 -2.68
CA THR A 107 5.12 9.16 -4.02
C THR A 107 6.62 8.94 -4.13
N HIS A 108 7.45 9.86 -3.62
CA HIS A 108 8.91 9.71 -3.67
C HIS A 108 9.45 8.46 -2.93
N LEU A 109 8.80 8.06 -1.82
CA LEU A 109 9.18 6.85 -1.10
C LEU A 109 8.74 5.59 -1.85
N VAL A 110 7.55 5.64 -2.45
CA VAL A 110 7.07 4.57 -3.31
C VAL A 110 7.99 4.39 -4.52
N ASP A 111 8.40 5.48 -5.17
CA ASP A 111 9.34 5.44 -6.29
C ASP A 111 10.70 4.89 -5.87
N HIS A 112 11.17 5.25 -4.67
CA HIS A 112 12.40 4.68 -4.12
C HIS A 112 12.30 3.15 -3.94
N ILE A 113 11.21 2.64 -3.38
CA ILE A 113 10.96 1.20 -3.25
C ILE A 113 10.92 0.54 -4.63
N MET A 114 10.16 1.12 -5.56
CA MET A 114 10.01 0.59 -6.92
C MET A 114 11.35 0.50 -7.64
N ASN A 115 12.17 1.54 -7.54
CA ASN A 115 13.50 1.56 -8.16
C ASN A 115 14.44 0.56 -7.48
N SER A 116 14.51 0.59 -6.14
CA SER A 116 15.44 -0.26 -5.38
C SER A 116 15.17 -1.75 -5.58
N THR A 117 13.89 -2.14 -5.60
CA THR A 117 13.48 -3.55 -5.81
C THR A 117 13.54 -3.94 -7.29
N GLY A 118 13.18 -3.04 -8.21
CA GLY A 118 13.26 -3.28 -9.65
C GLY A 118 14.68 -3.35 -10.20
N GLU A 119 15.66 -2.74 -9.52
CA GLU A 119 17.09 -2.82 -9.82
C GLU A 119 17.85 -3.82 -8.93
N LEU A 120 17.15 -4.51 -8.02
CA LEU A 120 17.71 -5.43 -7.02
C LEU A 120 18.87 -4.85 -6.18
N LYS A 121 18.87 -3.53 -5.99
CA LYS A 121 19.86 -2.82 -5.19
C LYS A 121 19.67 -3.05 -3.70
N ALA A 122 18.42 -3.12 -3.22
CA ALA A 122 18.11 -3.43 -1.83
C ALA A 122 18.09 -4.93 -1.53
N ASP A 123 18.52 -5.30 -0.33
CA ASP A 123 18.19 -6.58 0.29
C ASP A 123 16.79 -6.56 0.93
N ILE A 124 16.39 -7.69 1.48
CA ILE A 124 15.06 -7.87 2.08
C ILE A 124 14.87 -7.05 3.35
N ASN A 125 15.92 -6.79 4.12
CA ASN A 125 15.85 -5.99 5.34
C ASN A 125 15.60 -4.52 5.00
N GLN A 126 16.38 -3.98 4.06
CA GLN A 126 16.21 -2.62 3.54
C GLN A 126 14.84 -2.44 2.88
N THR A 127 14.38 -3.46 2.15
CA THR A 127 13.05 -3.46 1.55
C THR A 127 11.97 -3.42 2.64
N LEU A 128 12.07 -4.28 3.66
CA LEU A 128 11.13 -4.31 4.78
C LEU A 128 11.07 -2.97 5.51
N GLU A 129 12.22 -2.41 5.87
CA GLU A 129 12.33 -1.11 6.55
C GLU A 129 11.64 0.00 5.73
N ALA A 130 11.87 0.05 4.42
CA ALA A 130 11.25 1.05 3.55
C ALA A 130 9.71 0.93 3.53
N PHE A 131 9.17 -0.29 3.44
CA PHE A 131 7.72 -0.50 3.48
C PHE A 131 7.12 -0.18 4.85
N GLU A 132 7.80 -0.52 5.94
CA GLU A 132 7.33 -0.21 7.30
C GLU A 132 7.34 1.30 7.56
N HIS A 133 8.36 2.01 7.07
CA HIS A 133 8.43 3.45 7.13
C HIS A 133 7.27 4.13 6.38
N ILE A 134 6.96 3.69 5.16
CA ILE A 134 5.79 4.22 4.42
C ILE A 134 4.49 3.95 5.17
N LEU A 135 4.30 2.74 5.72
CA LEU A 135 3.10 2.42 6.48
C LEU A 135 2.98 3.31 7.73
N LEU A 136 4.08 3.54 8.44
CA LEU A 136 4.14 4.42 9.60
C LEU A 136 3.67 5.83 9.22
N LEU A 137 4.25 6.43 8.17
CA LEU A 137 3.87 7.77 7.71
C LEU A 137 2.41 7.84 7.25
N TYR A 138 1.93 6.80 6.55
CA TYR A 138 0.56 6.71 6.07
C TYR A 138 -0.46 6.61 7.22
N LYS A 139 -0.17 5.80 8.24
CA LYS A 139 -1.06 5.61 9.40
C LYS A 139 -1.04 6.82 10.35
N SER A 140 0.15 7.34 10.63
CA SER A 140 0.35 8.48 11.55
C SER A 140 -0.14 9.80 10.99
N GLY A 141 -0.26 9.93 9.67
CA GLY A 141 -0.65 11.18 9.03
C GLY A 141 0.47 12.20 8.90
N LEU A 142 1.71 11.88 9.30
CA LEU A 142 2.87 12.79 9.23
C LEU A 142 3.16 13.31 7.82
N HIS A 143 2.82 12.53 6.79
CA HIS A 143 2.91 12.96 5.39
C HIS A 143 1.95 14.12 5.02
N LEU A 144 1.07 14.52 5.94
CA LEU A 144 0.07 15.56 5.77
C LEU A 144 0.38 16.81 6.60
N ASP A 145 1.52 16.88 7.30
CA ASP A 145 1.87 18.02 8.17
C ASP A 145 1.92 19.36 7.43
N ASN A 146 2.27 19.33 6.14
CA ASN A 146 2.27 20.50 5.26
C ASN A 146 0.87 20.99 4.86
N LEU A 147 -0.21 20.27 5.21
CA LEU A 147 -1.57 20.72 4.92
C LEU A 147 -1.93 21.96 5.76
N PRO A 148 -2.37 23.06 5.12
CA PRO A 148 -2.75 24.26 5.84
C PRO A 148 -3.81 23.97 6.91
N PRO A 149 -3.58 24.36 8.19
CA PRO A 149 -4.57 24.18 9.25
C PRO A 149 -5.90 24.89 8.96
N SER A 150 -5.88 25.92 8.11
CA SER A 150 -7.04 26.69 7.69
C SER A 150 -7.98 25.94 6.75
N ILE A 151 -7.57 24.83 6.12
CA ILE A 151 -8.37 24.15 5.09
C ILE A 151 -9.74 23.66 5.60
N ILE A 152 -9.82 23.35 6.89
CA ILE A 152 -11.06 22.92 7.54
C ILE A 152 -11.96 24.11 7.92
N ARG A 153 -11.43 25.34 7.98
CA ARG A 153 -12.19 26.53 8.35
C ARG A 153 -13.22 26.92 7.30
N ASP A 154 -13.05 26.46 6.07
CA ASP A 154 -13.99 26.65 4.97
C ASP A 154 -15.21 25.72 5.08
N TYR A 155 -15.30 24.91 6.14
CA TYR A 155 -16.40 23.98 6.38
C TYR A 155 -17.18 24.34 7.64
N THR A 156 -18.49 24.10 7.59
CA THR A 156 -19.39 24.09 8.74
C THR A 156 -19.60 22.64 9.18
N VAL A 157 -19.45 22.38 10.48
CA VAL A 157 -19.50 21.02 11.07
C VAL A 157 -20.84 20.80 11.75
N MET A 158 -21.48 19.68 11.44
CA MET A 158 -22.73 19.22 12.04
C MET A 158 -22.51 17.84 12.65
N ARG A 159 -22.49 17.78 13.98
CA ARG A 159 -22.20 16.57 14.76
C ARG A 159 -23.47 15.78 15.07
N GLY A 160 -23.34 14.45 15.13
CA GLY A 160 -24.45 13.52 15.38
C GLY A 160 -25.47 13.51 14.24
N MET A 161 -25.04 13.94 13.06
CA MET A 161 -25.86 14.05 11.85
C MET A 161 -25.22 13.22 10.75
N GLY A 162 -26.05 12.53 9.99
CA GLY A 162 -25.74 11.94 8.70
C GLY A 162 -26.47 12.67 7.57
N THR A 163 -26.24 12.22 6.33
CA THR A 163 -26.85 12.79 5.13
C THR A 163 -27.71 11.75 4.40
N SER A 164 -28.91 12.14 3.99
CA SER A 164 -29.81 11.33 3.15
C SER A 164 -30.11 12.03 1.83
N GLY A 165 -30.45 11.25 0.79
CA GLY A 165 -30.67 11.77 -0.57
C GLY A 165 -29.39 11.93 -1.40
N ASN A 166 -29.60 12.41 -2.64
CA ASN A 166 -28.97 12.00 -3.91
C ASN A 166 -27.46 11.64 -3.93
N VAL A 167 -27.12 10.67 -4.79
CA VAL A 167 -25.77 10.08 -4.97
C VAL A 167 -25.44 9.95 -6.46
N GLU A 168 -24.66 10.89 -7.00
CA GLU A 168 -23.96 10.74 -8.30
C GLU A 168 -22.46 11.04 -8.19
N TYR A 169 -21.95 11.18 -6.98
CA TYR A 169 -20.53 11.42 -6.80
C TYR A 169 -19.80 10.09 -6.60
N ARG A 170 -19.23 9.57 -7.70
CA ARG A 170 -18.28 8.46 -7.68
C ARG A 170 -16.86 8.98 -7.79
N CYS A 171 -15.93 8.28 -7.14
CA CYS A 171 -14.51 8.51 -7.27
C CYS A 171 -13.81 7.15 -7.37
N TRP A 172 -12.59 7.15 -7.91
CA TRP A 172 -11.79 5.94 -8.05
C TRP A 172 -10.40 6.18 -7.44
N PRO A 173 -9.87 5.26 -6.62
CA PRO A 173 -10.55 4.08 -6.05
C PRO A 173 -11.62 4.47 -5.01
N SER A 174 -12.59 3.60 -4.68
CA SER A 174 -13.59 3.83 -3.63
C SER A 174 -13.91 2.55 -2.85
N TYR A 175 -14.17 2.67 -1.55
CA TYR A 175 -14.65 1.58 -0.68
C TYR A 175 -16.13 1.25 -0.87
N SER A 176 -16.86 2.05 -1.67
CA SER A 176 -18.26 1.81 -2.01
C SER A 176 -18.45 1.81 -3.53
N GLN A 177 -19.25 0.85 -4.02
CA GLN A 177 -19.65 0.77 -5.43
C GLN A 177 -20.68 1.85 -5.82
N GLN A 178 -21.37 2.42 -4.84
CA GLN A 178 -22.50 3.31 -5.07
C GLN A 178 -22.14 4.79 -4.91
N GLY A 179 -21.00 5.12 -4.30
CA GLY A 179 -20.56 6.51 -4.10
C GLY A 179 -19.07 6.63 -3.76
N CYS A 180 -18.62 7.86 -3.55
CA CYS A 180 -17.23 8.16 -3.21
C CYS A 180 -16.98 7.97 -1.71
N VAL A 181 -16.34 6.86 -1.34
CA VAL A 181 -15.93 6.57 0.03
C VAL A 181 -14.43 6.30 0.06
N LEU A 182 -13.67 7.15 0.75
CA LEU A 182 -12.21 7.10 0.79
C LEU A 182 -11.69 6.95 2.21
N SER A 183 -10.50 6.38 2.35
CA SER A 183 -9.79 6.28 3.62
C SER A 183 -9.01 7.56 3.91
N VAL A 184 -9.29 8.20 5.04
CA VAL A 184 -8.64 9.43 5.49
C VAL A 184 -8.09 9.26 6.90
N HIS A 185 -7.00 9.93 7.21
CA HIS A 185 -6.41 10.04 8.54
C HIS A 185 -7.23 10.98 9.43
N SER A 186 -7.73 12.09 8.88
CA SER A 186 -8.45 13.11 9.65
C SER A 186 -9.45 13.91 8.81
N ALA A 187 -10.30 14.70 9.47
CA ALA A 187 -11.18 15.68 8.82
C ALA A 187 -10.41 16.67 7.94
N ARG A 188 -9.14 16.99 8.28
CA ARG A 188 -8.30 17.89 7.49
C ARG A 188 -7.93 17.28 6.15
N GLU A 189 -7.57 16.00 6.14
CA GLU A 189 -7.31 15.28 4.90
C GLU A 189 -8.58 15.13 4.06
N ALA A 190 -9.72 14.84 4.68
CA ALA A 190 -11.00 14.81 3.97
C ALA A 190 -11.33 16.18 3.35
N ALA A 191 -11.13 17.29 4.07
CA ALA A 191 -11.29 18.62 3.49
C ALA A 191 -10.34 18.86 2.30
N TYR A 192 -9.08 18.45 2.41
CA TYR A 192 -8.12 18.52 1.30
C TYR A 192 -8.60 17.78 0.05
N ILE A 193 -9.04 16.52 0.21
CA ILE A 193 -9.56 15.71 -0.90
C ILE A 193 -10.88 16.29 -1.46
N CYS A 194 -11.77 16.78 -0.61
CA CYS A 194 -12.99 17.42 -1.08
C CYS A 194 -12.72 18.75 -1.80
N ASN A 195 -11.65 19.46 -1.45
CA ASN A 195 -11.23 20.67 -2.17
C ASN A 195 -10.58 20.37 -3.52
N SER A 196 -9.92 19.21 -3.68
CA SER A 196 -9.38 18.80 -4.99
C SER A 196 -10.46 18.32 -5.98
N HIS A 197 -11.66 18.01 -5.51
CA HIS A 197 -12.76 17.57 -6.35
C HIS A 197 -13.80 18.69 -6.55
N SER A 198 -13.95 19.16 -7.78
CA SER A 198 -14.84 20.27 -8.13
C SER A 198 -16.30 20.01 -7.74
N GLN A 199 -16.80 18.79 -7.93
CA GLN A 199 -18.16 18.42 -7.55
C GLN A 199 -18.37 18.20 -6.04
N CYS A 200 -17.31 18.16 -5.21
CA CYS A 200 -17.49 17.87 -3.78
C CYS A 200 -17.95 19.13 -3.03
N SER A 201 -19.13 19.07 -2.42
CA SER A 201 -19.70 20.14 -1.58
C SER A 201 -19.68 19.80 -0.10
N SER A 202 -19.63 18.51 0.24
CA SER A 202 -19.65 18.04 1.62
C SER A 202 -18.99 16.67 1.76
N PHE A 203 -18.59 16.34 2.99
CA PHE A 203 -18.16 15.00 3.35
C PHE A 203 -18.65 14.62 4.74
N THR A 204 -18.82 13.32 4.98
CA THR A 204 -19.28 12.75 6.25
C THR A 204 -18.23 11.78 6.78
N LEU A 205 -17.84 11.94 8.05
CA LEU A 205 -17.03 10.97 8.77
C LEU A 205 -17.97 10.07 9.58
N THR A 206 -18.03 8.79 9.24
CA THR A 206 -18.97 7.82 9.85
C THR A 206 -18.46 7.19 11.15
N GLY A 207 -17.22 7.50 11.55
CA GLY A 207 -16.53 6.85 12.67
C GLY A 207 -16.02 5.43 12.36
N GLN A 208 -16.42 4.84 11.23
CA GLN A 208 -15.89 3.56 10.78
C GLN A 208 -14.41 3.69 10.40
N LYS A 209 -13.65 2.62 10.66
CA LYS A 209 -12.20 2.56 10.38
C LYS A 209 -11.86 1.42 9.44
N THR A 210 -10.84 1.65 8.62
CA THR A 210 -10.17 0.60 7.83
C THR A 210 -9.37 -0.33 8.76
N TRP A 211 -8.91 -1.46 8.22
CA TRP A 211 -7.98 -2.36 8.91
C TRP A 211 -6.65 -1.69 9.32
N THR A 212 -6.26 -0.60 8.63
CA THR A 212 -5.11 0.23 9.00
C THR A 212 -5.42 1.26 10.10
N GLY A 213 -6.66 1.32 10.59
CA GLY A 213 -7.10 2.25 11.63
C GLY A 213 -7.46 3.66 11.15
N ARG A 214 -7.45 3.90 9.83
CA ARG A 214 -7.83 5.18 9.21
C ARG A 214 -9.35 5.30 9.10
N LEU A 215 -9.88 6.51 9.15
CA LEU A 215 -11.31 6.79 9.08
C LEU A 215 -11.84 6.57 7.65
N LEU A 216 -13.11 6.20 7.53
CA LEU A 216 -13.84 6.22 6.27
C LEU A 216 -14.63 7.53 6.14
N ALA A 217 -14.39 8.24 5.05
CA ALA A 217 -15.09 9.47 4.69
C ALA A 217 -15.94 9.25 3.45
N SER A 218 -17.23 9.59 3.53
CA SER A 218 -18.14 9.61 2.39
C SER A 218 -18.24 11.04 1.84
N PHE A 219 -17.94 11.21 0.56
CA PHE A 219 -17.96 12.52 -0.09
C PHE A 219 -19.19 12.67 -0.97
N ARG A 220 -19.79 13.87 -0.97
CA ARG A 220 -21.04 14.15 -1.69
C ARG A 220 -21.01 15.48 -2.45
N SER A 221 -21.75 15.52 -3.56
CA SER A 221 -22.01 16.72 -4.35
C SER A 221 -23.21 17.52 -3.85
N SER A 222 -24.20 16.84 -3.27
CA SER A 222 -25.32 17.44 -2.55
C SER A 222 -25.93 16.41 -1.60
N PHE A 223 -26.87 16.86 -0.76
CA PHE A 223 -27.72 15.99 0.05
C PHE A 223 -29.11 16.62 0.14
N SER A 224 -30.14 15.79 0.35
CA SER A 224 -31.52 16.25 0.45
C SER A 224 -31.85 16.69 1.88
N HIS A 225 -31.46 15.88 2.86
CA HIS A 225 -31.73 16.15 4.27
C HIS A 225 -30.54 15.74 5.15
N LEU A 226 -30.40 16.47 6.26
CA LEU A 226 -29.59 16.04 7.39
C LEU A 226 -30.47 15.19 8.31
N VAL A 227 -29.99 14.02 8.68
CA VAL A 227 -30.72 13.07 9.50
C VAL A 227 -29.90 12.82 10.76
N PRO A 228 -30.46 12.96 11.97
CA PRO A 228 -29.75 12.57 13.19
C PRO A 228 -29.34 11.11 13.15
N ASP A 229 -28.06 10.83 13.38
CA ASP A 229 -27.52 9.47 13.47
C ASP A 229 -26.71 9.21 14.75
N GLY A 230 -26.46 10.26 15.54
CA GLY A 230 -25.82 10.20 16.85
C GLY A 230 -24.31 9.93 16.83
N THR A 231 -23.72 9.58 15.69
CA THR A 231 -22.32 9.12 15.62
C THR A 231 -21.48 9.83 14.57
N SER A 232 -22.06 10.34 13.50
CA SER A 232 -21.30 10.90 12.38
C SER A 232 -21.06 12.40 12.52
N GLU A 233 -20.06 12.89 11.80
CA GLU A 233 -19.80 14.31 11.63
C GLU A 233 -19.88 14.69 10.15
N VAL A 234 -20.78 15.61 9.81
CA VAL A 234 -20.96 16.14 8.45
C VAL A 234 -20.27 17.49 8.33
N TYR A 235 -19.45 17.64 7.30
CA TYR A 235 -18.71 18.84 6.97
C TYR A 235 -19.24 19.38 5.65
N VAL A 236 -19.81 20.59 5.66
CA VAL A 236 -20.37 21.23 4.46
C VAL A 236 -19.55 22.46 4.12
N LYS A 237 -19.12 22.60 2.85
CA LYS A 237 -18.40 23.78 2.38
C LYS A 237 -19.26 25.03 2.62
N LYS A 238 -18.66 26.07 3.18
CA LYS A 238 -19.28 27.39 3.27
C LYS A 238 -19.39 27.95 1.85
N THR A 239 -20.59 28.35 1.47
CA THR A 239 -20.78 29.18 0.27
C THR A 239 -20.07 30.51 0.49
N LYS A 240 -19.20 30.88 -0.45
CA LYS A 240 -18.64 32.24 -0.50
C LYS A 240 -19.72 33.26 -0.84
#